data_AF-A0A533Z2K9-F1
#
_entry.id   AF-A0A533Z2K9-F1
#
_cell.length_a   1.000
_cell.length_b   1.000
_cell.length_c   1.000
_cell.angle_alpha   90.00
_cell.angle_beta   90.00
_cell.angle_gamma   90.00
#
_symmetry.space_group_name_H-M   'P 1'
#
loop_
_entity.id
_entity.type
_entity.pdbx_description
1 polymer ?
#
loop_
_entity_poly.entity_id
_entity_poly.type
_entity_poly.pdbx_seq_one_letter_code
_entity_poly.pdbx_strand_id
1 'polypeptide(L)'
;MKILGINDGHNAAACLYEDGLLTAAIQEERLRRVKNWAGMPTEAIQTVLNLRGYSLNEIDFVAMNGRYAAYPMTREQLMEAYRRTNDVGATVRRTLRRKFNQLVKWTPIEAA
;
A
#
# COMPACT_ATOMS: atom_id res chain seq x y z
N MET A 1 22.19 8.80 8.81
CA MET A 1 21.32 7.83 8.12
C MET A 1 20.03 8.53 7.71
N LYS A 2 19.75 8.58 6.41
CA LYS A 2 18.56 9.19 5.81
C LYS A 2 17.69 8.12 5.17
N ILE A 3 16.45 8.00 5.64
CA ILE A 3 15.49 7.02 5.16
C ILE A 3 14.31 7.74 4.53
N LEU A 4 14.02 7.44 3.27
CA LEU A 4 12.81 7.89 2.59
C LEU A 4 11.70 6.85 2.79
N GLY A 5 10.67 7.20 3.56
CA GLY A 5 9.48 6.37 3.72
C GLY A 5 8.45 6.65 2.62
N ILE A 6 7.91 5.60 2.00
CA ILE A 6 6.93 5.69 0.92
C ILE A 6 5.70 4.84 1.27
N ASN A 7 4.53 5.47 1.19
CA ASN A 7 3.25 4.79 1.14
C ASN A 7 2.65 4.99 -0.25
N ASP A 8 2.53 3.91 -1.02
CA ASP A 8 1.95 3.88 -2.36
C ASP A 8 0.49 3.35 -2.38
N GLY A 9 -0.14 3.27 -1.21
CA GLY A 9 -1.50 2.75 -1.01
C GLY A 9 -2.60 3.78 -1.23
N HIS A 10 -3.73 3.60 -0.54
CA HIS A 10 -4.96 4.42 -0.69
C HIS A 10 -4.86 5.87 -0.21
N ASN A 11 -3.80 6.20 0.54
CA ASN A 11 -3.52 7.56 1.01
C ASN A 11 -2.03 7.79 0.81
N ALA A 12 -1.64 7.94 -0.46
CA ALA A 12 -0.24 7.99 -0.81
C ALA A 12 0.47 9.14 -0.08
N ALA A 13 1.67 8.88 0.40
CA ALA A 13 2.42 9.80 1.22
C ALA A 13 3.92 9.50 1.18
N ALA A 14 4.73 10.51 1.50
CA ALA A 14 6.16 10.34 1.70
C ALA A 14 6.60 11.00 3.01
N CYS A 15 7.65 10.45 3.62
CA CYS A 15 8.31 11.06 4.76
C CYS A 15 9.83 10.89 4.68
N LEU A 16 10.55 11.77 5.36
CA LEU A 16 11.98 11.66 5.55
C LEU A 16 12.31 11.48 7.03
N TYR A 17 13.12 10.46 7.29
CA TYR A 17 13.71 10.19 8.59
C TYR A 17 15.21 10.47 8.52
N GLU A 18 15.73 11.30 9.41
CA GLU A 18 17.14 11.64 9.53
C GLU A 18 17.61 11.25 10.93
N ASP A 19 18.54 10.30 11.03
CA ASP A 19 19.20 9.91 12.29
C ASP A 19 18.22 9.61 13.46
N GLY A 20 17.12 8.95 13.13
CA GLY A 20 16.09 8.58 14.11
C GLY A 20 15.03 9.65 14.37
N LEU A 21 15.02 10.74 13.60
CA LEU A 21 14.04 11.81 13.72
C LEU A 21 13.21 11.96 12.43
N LEU A 22 11.90 12.15 12.57
CA LEU A 22 11.02 12.52 11.47
C LEU A 22 11.20 14.00 11.13
N THR A 23 11.77 14.32 9.97
CA THR A 23 12.11 15.70 9.60
C THR A 23 11.17 16.32 8.56
N ALA A 24 10.53 15.49 7.74
CA ALA A 24 9.52 15.94 6.79
C ALA A 24 8.48 14.82 6.55
N ALA A 25 7.21 15.18 6.38
CA ALA A 25 6.17 14.26 5.99
C ALA A 25 5.01 15.00 5.31
N ILE A 26 4.51 14.46 4.21
CA ILE A 26 3.34 15.03 3.52
C ILE A 26 2.57 13.95 2.78
N GLN A 27 1.25 14.14 2.70
CA GLN A 27 0.37 13.29 1.90
C GLN A 27 0.19 13.88 0.50
N GLU A 28 0.18 13.01 -0.51
CA GLU A 28 0.04 13.38 -1.93
C GLU A 28 -1.27 14.14 -2.19
N GLU A 29 -2.34 13.81 -1.46
CA GLU A 29 -3.65 14.47 -1.63
C GLU A 29 -3.62 15.99 -1.39
N ARG A 30 -2.65 16.48 -0.59
CA ARG A 30 -2.49 17.92 -0.32
C ARG A 30 -1.90 18.65 -1.51
N LEU A 31 -1.00 17.98 -2.23
CA LEU A 31 -0.26 18.53 -3.36
C LEU A 31 -1.08 18.43 -4.64
N ARG A 32 -1.62 17.23 -4.92
CA ARG A 32 -2.48 16.98 -6.09
C ARG A 32 -3.89 17.57 -5.97
N ARG A 33 -4.31 17.93 -4.74
CA ARG A 33 -5.67 18.39 -4.43
C ARG A 33 -6.76 17.36 -4.79
N VAL A 34 -6.38 16.08 -4.92
CA VAL A 34 -7.27 14.94 -5.13
C VAL A 34 -7.36 14.16 -3.82
N LYS A 35 -8.55 14.16 -3.20
CA LYS A 35 -8.78 13.52 -1.90
C LYS A 35 -8.54 12.02 -1.98
N ASN A 36 -7.79 11.48 -1.01
CA ASN A 36 -7.40 10.07 -0.93
C ASN A 36 -6.71 9.58 -2.21
N TRP A 37 -5.72 10.33 -2.70
CA TRP A 37 -4.91 9.88 -3.83
C TRP A 37 -4.31 8.49 -3.53
N ALA A 38 -4.54 7.56 -4.46
CA ALA A 38 -4.04 6.20 -4.37
C ALA A 38 -2.98 5.92 -5.44
N GLY A 39 -1.89 5.28 -5.05
CA GLY A 39 -0.76 4.96 -5.94
C GLY A 39 0.52 5.69 -5.55
N MET A 40 1.42 5.90 -6.51
CA MET A 40 2.75 6.46 -6.22
C MET A 40 2.70 7.94 -5.77
N PRO A 41 3.34 8.31 -4.65
CA PRO A 41 3.34 9.67 -4.11
C PRO A 41 4.48 10.53 -4.67
N THR A 42 4.49 10.77 -5.98
CA THR A 42 5.62 11.44 -6.66
C THR A 42 5.83 12.88 -6.18
N GLU A 43 4.75 13.65 -5.98
CA GLU A 43 4.87 15.05 -5.54
C GLU A 43 5.30 15.13 -4.08
N ALA A 44 4.84 14.21 -3.23
CA ALA A 44 5.22 14.14 -1.84
C ALA A 44 6.69 13.75 -1.68
N ILE A 45 7.18 12.77 -2.45
CA ILE A 45 8.60 12.39 -2.46
C ILE A 45 9.47 13.60 -2.80
N GLN A 46 9.13 14.29 -3.89
CA GLN A 46 9.88 15.47 -4.31
C GLN A 46 9.80 16.59 -3.28
N THR A 47 8.64 16.78 -2.65
CA THR A 47 8.42 17.82 -1.64
C THR A 47 9.26 17.57 -0.38
N VAL A 48 9.27 16.36 0.18
CA VAL A 48 10.04 16.07 1.40
C VAL A 48 11.54 16.17 1.17
N LEU A 49 12.02 15.80 -0.03
CA LEU A 49 13.42 16.00 -0.43
C LEU A 49 13.76 17.48 -0.55
N ASN A 50 12.92 18.25 -1.27
CA ASN A 50 13.11 19.70 -1.45
C ASN A 50 13.09 20.47 -0.13
N LEU A 51 12.20 20.12 0.81
CA LEU A 51 12.12 20.75 2.14
C LEU A 51 13.41 20.59 2.95
N ARG A 52 14.20 19.58 2.65
CA ARG A 52 15.46 19.26 3.35
C ARG A 52 16.70 19.54 2.49
N GLY A 53 16.50 19.95 1.23
CA GLY A 53 17.58 20.25 0.29
C GLY A 53 18.36 19.02 -0.16
N TYR A 54 17.75 17.83 -0.11
CA TYR A 54 18.42 16.59 -0.51
C TYR A 54 18.05 16.17 -1.93
N SER A 55 19.02 15.54 -2.59
CA SER A 55 18.82 14.74 -3.79
C SER A 55 18.52 13.28 -3.43
N LEU A 56 17.94 12.54 -4.37
CA LEU A 56 17.65 11.11 -4.18
C LEU A 56 18.93 10.28 -3.93
N ASN A 57 20.08 10.71 -4.48
CA ASN A 57 21.36 10.02 -4.33
C ASN A 57 21.94 10.11 -2.91
N GLU A 58 21.40 10.98 -2.06
CA GLU A 58 21.83 11.16 -0.67
C GLU A 58 20.98 10.36 0.33
N ILE A 59 20.01 9.60 -0.17
CA ILE A 59 19.13 8.74 0.61
C ILE A 59 19.82 7.37 0.76
N ASP A 60 20.01 6.95 2.00
CA ASP A 60 20.68 5.69 2.32
C ASP A 60 19.73 4.49 2.07
N PHE A 61 18.45 4.66 2.44
CA PHE A 61 17.44 3.61 2.31
C PHE A 61 16.08 4.15 1.91
N VAL A 62 15.32 3.34 1.16
CA VAL A 62 13.91 3.56 0.88
C VAL A 62 13.09 2.50 1.60
N ALA A 63 12.16 2.93 2.45
CA ALA A 63 11.25 2.08 3.18
C ALA A 63 9.87 2.10 2.53
N MET A 64 9.42 0.97 2.01
CA MET A 64 8.08 0.81 1.44
C MET A 64 7.09 0.32 2.50
N ASN A 65 5.84 0.77 2.41
CA ASN A 65 4.71 0.32 3.25
C ASN A 65 4.42 -1.20 3.18
N GLY A 66 4.88 -1.90 2.13
CA GLY A 66 4.64 -3.33 1.95
C GLY A 66 5.30 -3.89 0.69
N ARG A 67 5.03 -5.18 0.43
CA ARG A 67 5.54 -5.91 -0.75
C ARG A 67 4.67 -5.76 -2.00
N TYR A 68 3.45 -5.30 -1.84
CA TYR A 68 2.46 -5.21 -2.92
C TYR A 68 2.09 -3.75 -3.11
N ALA A 69 2.37 -3.23 -4.29
CA ALA A 69 1.92 -1.89 -4.68
C ALA A 69 0.41 -1.91 -4.90
N ALA A 70 -0.29 -0.90 -4.38
CA ALA A 70 -1.69 -0.72 -4.73
C ALA A 70 -1.79 -0.25 -6.18
N TYR A 71 -2.69 -0.86 -6.97
CA TYR A 71 -3.07 -0.26 -8.24
C TYR A 71 -3.73 1.09 -7.98
N PRO A 72 -3.37 2.15 -8.72
CA PRO A 72 -4.03 3.43 -8.61
C PRO A 72 -5.51 3.24 -8.95
N MET A 73 -6.36 3.45 -7.96
CA MET A 73 -7.82 3.34 -8.08
C MET A 73 -8.42 4.66 -7.63
N THR A 74 -9.48 5.09 -8.30
CA THR A 74 -10.28 6.21 -7.78
C THR A 74 -10.98 5.78 -6.49
N ARG A 75 -11.42 6.77 -5.71
CA ARG A 75 -12.24 6.53 -4.51
C ARG A 75 -13.45 5.65 -4.83
N GLU A 76 -14.14 5.91 -5.94
CA GLU A 76 -15.35 5.19 -6.34
C GLU A 76 -15.03 3.72 -6.65
N GLN A 77 -13.97 3.48 -7.41
CA GLN A 77 -13.48 2.13 -7.71
C GLN A 77 -13.09 1.37 -6.45
N LEU A 78 -12.41 2.05 -5.52
CA LEU A 78 -12.03 1.47 -4.24
C LEU A 78 -13.25 1.10 -3.38
N MET A 79 -14.23 2.00 -3.28
CA MET A 79 -15.46 1.74 -2.54
C MET A 79 -16.26 0.59 -3.15
N GLU A 80 -16.29 0.48 -4.48
CA GLU A 80 -16.89 -0.65 -5.19
C GLU A 80 -16.16 -1.96 -4.89
N ALA A 81 -14.83 -1.97 -4.90
CA ALA A 81 -14.04 -3.13 -4.53
C ALA A 81 -14.31 -3.59 -3.09
N TYR A 82 -14.44 -2.64 -2.15
CA TYR A 82 -14.81 -2.95 -0.76
C TYR A 82 -16.22 -3.52 -0.64
N ARG A 83 -17.21 -2.96 -1.36
CA ARG A 83 -18.57 -3.51 -1.39
C ARG A 83 -18.60 -4.94 -1.88
N ARG A 84 -17.87 -5.25 -2.95
CA ARG A 84 -17.74 -6.62 -3.48
C ARG A 84 -17.02 -7.56 -2.52
N THR A 85 -16.02 -7.07 -1.82
CA THR A 85 -15.25 -7.88 -0.86
C THR A 85 -16.07 -8.21 0.38
N ASN A 86 -16.91 -7.27 0.84
CA ASN A 86 -17.81 -7.44 1.97
C ASN A 86 -19.18 -8.04 1.58
N ASP A 87 -19.31 -8.55 0.35
CA ASP A 87 -20.52 -9.25 -0.06
C ASP A 87 -20.65 -10.57 0.75
N VAL A 88 -21.86 -10.80 1.27
CA VAL A 88 -22.24 -12.04 1.95
C VAL A 88 -21.99 -13.23 1.04
N GLY A 89 -22.25 -13.08 -0.27
CA GLY A 89 -21.94 -14.11 -1.26
C GLY A 89 -20.44 -14.43 -1.35
N ALA A 90 -19.58 -13.41 -1.29
CA ALA A 90 -18.12 -13.60 -1.26
C ALA A 90 -17.64 -14.30 0.02
N THR A 91 -18.27 -13.99 1.16
CA THR A 91 -17.98 -14.62 2.46
C THR A 91 -18.38 -16.09 2.49
N VAL A 92 -19.59 -16.40 2.01
CA VAL A 92 -20.09 -17.78 1.87
C VAL A 92 -19.18 -18.57 0.92
N ARG A 93 -18.87 -18.02 -0.25
CA ARG A 93 -17.99 -18.66 -1.23
C ARG A 93 -16.57 -18.88 -0.70
N ARG A 94 -15.98 -17.94 0.05
CA ARG A 94 -14.68 -18.12 0.71
C ARG A 94 -14.73 -19.25 1.73
N THR A 95 -15.78 -19.29 2.55
CA THR A 95 -15.94 -20.31 3.60
C THR A 95 -16.11 -21.71 2.99
N LEU A 96 -16.97 -21.82 1.96
CA LEU A 96 -17.16 -23.06 1.20
C LEU A 96 -15.85 -23.52 0.54
N ARG A 97 -15.14 -22.62 -0.16
CA ARG A 97 -13.86 -22.95 -0.81
C ARG A 97 -12.79 -23.37 0.19
N ARG A 98 -12.75 -22.75 1.38
CA ARG A 98 -11.80 -23.11 2.45
C ARG A 98 -12.12 -24.48 3.04
N LYS A 99 -13.40 -24.80 3.30
CA LYS A 99 -13.83 -26.14 3.74
C LYS A 99 -13.57 -27.20 2.66
N PHE A 100 -13.87 -26.89 1.40
CA PHE A 100 -13.60 -27.77 0.26
C PHE A 100 -12.10 -28.06 0.11
N ASN A 101 -11.24 -27.05 0.14
CA ASN A 101 -9.79 -27.25 0.06
C ASN A 101 -9.22 -28.01 1.27
N GLN A 102 -9.83 -27.88 2.46
CA GLN A 102 -9.45 -28.70 3.62
C GLN A 102 -9.85 -30.18 3.42
N LEU A 103 -11.04 -30.44 2.86
CA LEU A 103 -11.51 -31.78 2.52
C LEU A 103 -10.67 -32.43 1.41
N VAL A 104 -10.33 -31.68 0.36
CA VAL A 104 -9.51 -32.15 -0.78
C VAL A 104 -8.05 -32.35 -0.38
N LYS A 105 -7.52 -31.62 0.60
CA LYS A 105 -6.20 -31.93 1.18
C LYS A 105 -6.20 -33.16 2.10
N TRP A 106 -7.38 -33.68 2.45
CA TRP A 106 -7.54 -34.84 3.32
C TRP A 106 -7.78 -36.15 2.54
N THR A 107 -7.80 -36.13 1.21
CA THR A 107 -7.75 -37.38 0.44
C THR A 107 -6.32 -37.93 0.46
N PRO A 108 -6.08 -39.12 1.03
CA PRO A 108 -4.77 -39.75 0.98
C PRO A 108 -4.51 -40.15 -0.47
N ILE A 109 -3.61 -39.43 -1.15
CA ILE A 109 -3.14 -39.82 -2.49
C ILE A 109 -1.88 -40.71 -2.41
N GLU A 110 -1.39 -41.05 -1.22
CA GLU A 110 -0.30 -42.02 -1.07
C GLU A 110 -0.82 -43.35 -0.52
N ALA A 111 -1.44 -44.12 -1.41
CA ALA A 111 -1.65 -45.56 -1.25
C ALA A 111 -1.53 -46.22 -2.63
N ALA A 112 -0.33 -46.18 -3.21
CA ALA A 112 0.17 -47.09 -4.25
C ALA A 112 1.69 -46.92 -4.39
#